data_AF-A0AAV9HW99-F1
#
_entry.id   AF-A0AAV9HW99-F1
#
_cell.length_a   1.000
_cell.length_b   1.000
_cell.length_c   1.000
_cell.angle_alpha   90.00
_cell.angle_beta   90.00
_cell.angle_gamma   90.00
#
_symmetry.space_group_name_H-M   'P 1'
#
loop_
_entity.id
_entity.type
_entity.pdbx_description
1 polymer ?
#
loop_
_entity_poly.entity_id
_entity_poly.type
_entity_poly.pdbx_seq_one_letter_code
_entity_poly.pdbx_strand_id
1 'polypeptide(L)'
;MMDSELNKKHHVATTLNYWDDPGDGSLPTPIFIGKGRVSNKRPHRPHDFVVSDITGEEDDYTLDKHGFQYVQHESAEKSFTDEEGIRKSYYPECQQLLKRLTGASQVHIFNHKVRRGPTQWHHLGLHGKNLANRGPVTRTHVDQSYVGAELRLRHEFPGEANSLLSRRYQIINIWRPIATILKDPIAVADASSVPDRDLVGARMVEDDFDGESWVVRHNPDHRWYFKYRMTPADVLLIKCFDSDVNVARRALHSAFEDPEYREEASRQSIETVEWQGRQVPVWSMRTINYASLLSQDPEEVEKVTKACLEDGYFQLDLDSIDGRRMLEDRESVLNLMDRFFSAPLEAKNEYGLIDSHLGYEPVGSRTGAFGPGSKDGYEMLKVSRDEIQQGSPRVPSPIKNSPDLHLLEQAIGSCNTVTKVILSALSTGMGLSGKDRFENSHRNERPSTTTLSMMHYLPAEVTGQHKIGHQKHTDISSLTLLFSDQWGLQIRPPGECGAKEMGFVAPKKGCAFVHVGDSLRFASGMKFQSCIHRVVPFDPKEHRYSIAYFLRAEDDTMFMDSEGRYVTAKDWHDQKFKAFTDPWMYQALAPKSMILGGMTEAGADDPEGPVEAYAPAPVGVQA
;
A
#
# COMPACT_ATOMS: atom_id res chain seq x y z
N MET A 1 41.79 1.12 19.36
CA MET A 1 41.03 -0.07 18.94
C MET A 1 39.64 0.26 18.42
N MET A 2 38.96 1.34 18.86
CA MET A 2 37.68 1.74 18.24
C MET A 2 37.85 2.37 16.84
N ASP A 3 38.89 3.18 16.60
CA ASP A 3 39.13 3.80 15.27
C ASP A 3 39.53 2.81 14.16
N SER A 4 39.94 1.58 14.51
CA SER A 4 40.43 0.60 13.52
C SER A 4 39.32 -0.21 12.84
N GLU A 5 38.10 -0.24 13.38
CA GLU A 5 36.97 -0.93 12.72
C GLU A 5 36.21 0.01 11.77
N LEU A 6 36.17 1.31 12.04
CA LEU A 6 35.50 2.32 11.21
C LEU A 6 36.12 2.52 9.81
N ASN A 7 37.38 2.10 9.61
CA ASN A 7 38.11 2.23 8.34
C ASN A 7 38.17 0.93 7.51
N LYS A 8 37.48 -0.15 7.93
CA LYS A 8 37.47 -1.40 7.17
C LYS A 8 36.39 -1.34 6.08
N LYS A 9 36.82 -1.22 4.82
CA LYS A 9 35.94 -1.26 3.64
C LYS A 9 35.09 -2.52 3.59
N HIS A 10 33.79 -2.36 3.30
CA HIS A 10 32.81 -3.43 3.20
C HIS A 10 32.64 -3.94 1.77
N HIS A 11 33.68 -4.53 1.18
CA HIS A 11 33.58 -5.13 -0.16
C HIS A 11 32.67 -6.37 -0.12
N VAL A 12 31.66 -6.42 -1.00
CA VAL A 12 30.65 -7.49 -0.98
C VAL A 12 30.83 -8.44 -2.17
N ALA A 13 31.07 -9.71 -1.89
CA ALA A 13 30.96 -10.78 -2.88
C ALA A 13 29.49 -11.18 -3.04
N THR A 14 28.95 -11.04 -4.25
CA THR A 14 27.51 -11.20 -4.54
C THR A 14 27.29 -11.59 -6.01
N THR A 15 26.02 -11.72 -6.42
CA THR A 15 25.65 -11.89 -7.83
C THR A 15 24.95 -10.66 -8.40
N LEU A 16 25.24 -10.35 -9.67
CA LEU A 16 24.53 -9.34 -10.46
C LEU A 16 23.83 -10.01 -11.65
N ASN A 17 22.58 -9.63 -11.91
CA ASN A 17 21.76 -10.29 -12.94
C ASN A 17 21.87 -9.58 -14.29
N TYR A 18 22.56 -10.22 -15.24
CA TYR A 18 22.70 -9.74 -16.62
C TYR A 18 21.61 -10.31 -17.52
N TRP A 19 21.41 -9.71 -18.70
CA TRP A 19 20.49 -10.27 -19.69
C TRP A 19 21.05 -11.60 -20.23
N ASP A 20 20.20 -12.64 -20.22
CA ASP A 20 20.57 -13.95 -20.77
C ASP A 20 20.41 -13.89 -22.29
N ASP A 21 21.45 -13.40 -22.97
CA ASP A 21 21.51 -13.30 -24.44
C ASP A 21 21.48 -14.72 -25.05
N PRO A 22 20.45 -15.07 -25.85
CA PRO A 22 20.36 -16.38 -26.49
C PRO A 22 21.45 -16.61 -27.56
N GLY A 23 22.17 -15.57 -27.99
CA GLY A 23 23.26 -15.67 -28.97
C GLY A 23 22.81 -15.90 -30.42
N ASP A 24 21.50 -15.90 -30.68
CA ASP A 24 20.89 -16.09 -32.01
C ASP A 24 20.63 -14.78 -32.76
N GLY A 25 20.92 -13.63 -32.14
CA GLY A 25 20.68 -12.30 -32.70
C GLY A 25 19.26 -11.76 -32.48
N SER A 26 18.41 -12.46 -31.72
CA SER A 26 17.08 -11.96 -31.34
C SER A 26 17.17 -10.73 -30.42
N LEU A 27 16.18 -9.85 -30.53
CA LEU A 27 16.09 -8.64 -29.71
C LEU A 27 15.51 -8.95 -28.32
N PRO A 28 15.92 -8.24 -27.25
CA PRO A 28 15.38 -8.43 -25.91
C PRO A 28 13.87 -8.23 -25.83
N THR A 29 13.17 -9.14 -25.15
CA THR A 29 11.70 -9.09 -24.96
C THR A 29 11.22 -7.71 -24.48
N PRO A 30 10.27 -7.05 -25.17
CA PRO A 30 9.77 -5.75 -24.74
C PRO A 30 9.16 -5.76 -23.33
N ILE A 31 9.30 -4.65 -22.61
CA ILE A 31 8.60 -4.41 -21.34
C ILE A 31 7.43 -3.47 -21.60
N PHE A 32 6.29 -3.79 -21.00
CA PHE A 32 5.13 -2.90 -20.92
C PHE A 32 4.87 -2.59 -19.44
N ILE A 33 4.92 -1.31 -19.11
CA ILE A 33 4.62 -0.68 -17.82
C ILE A 33 3.34 0.13 -18.03
N GLY A 34 2.40 0.03 -17.10
CA GLY A 34 1.12 0.75 -17.17
C GLY A 34 -0.07 -0.14 -16.91
N LYS A 35 -1.26 0.46 -16.74
CA LYS A 35 -2.51 -0.26 -16.38
C LYS A 35 -2.32 -1.22 -15.19
N GLY A 36 -1.58 -0.78 -14.17
CA GLY A 36 -1.28 -1.57 -12.96
C GLY A 36 -0.26 -2.71 -13.11
N ARG A 37 0.38 -2.89 -14.28
CA ARG A 37 1.23 -4.05 -14.58
C ARG A 37 2.64 -3.65 -15.05
N VAL A 38 3.64 -4.46 -14.69
CA VAL A 38 4.94 -4.53 -15.40
C VAL A 38 5.12 -5.93 -15.99
N SER A 39 5.28 -6.04 -17.32
CA SER A 39 5.35 -7.33 -18.04
C SER A 39 6.76 -7.90 -18.20
N ASN A 40 7.66 -7.68 -17.24
CA ASN A 40 9.11 -7.90 -17.43
C ASN A 40 9.54 -9.39 -17.43
N LYS A 41 9.25 -10.06 -18.55
CA LYS A 41 9.64 -11.45 -18.87
C LYS A 41 11.03 -11.55 -19.54
N ARG A 42 11.86 -10.51 -19.53
CA ARG A 42 13.24 -10.61 -20.05
C ARG A 42 14.02 -11.66 -19.24
N PRO A 43 14.63 -12.68 -19.86
CA PRO A 43 15.44 -13.65 -19.14
C PRO A 43 16.71 -12.98 -18.63
N HIS A 44 17.22 -13.46 -17.50
CA HIS A 44 18.43 -12.94 -16.88
C HIS A 44 19.16 -14.08 -16.17
N ARG A 45 20.47 -13.93 -16.05
CA ARG A 45 21.35 -14.90 -15.41
C ARG A 45 22.20 -14.20 -14.34
N PRO A 46 22.32 -14.74 -13.12
CA PRO A 46 23.23 -14.22 -12.11
C PRO A 46 24.68 -14.53 -12.50
N HIS A 47 25.58 -13.59 -12.25
CA HIS A 47 27.02 -13.74 -12.40
C HIS A 47 27.72 -13.20 -11.16
N ASP A 48 28.77 -13.87 -10.70
CA ASP A 48 29.51 -13.50 -9.50
C ASP A 48 30.35 -12.23 -9.72
N PHE A 49 30.25 -11.27 -8.80
CA PHE A 49 31.05 -10.05 -8.76
C PHE A 49 31.45 -9.71 -7.32
N VAL A 50 32.54 -8.95 -7.18
CA VAL A 50 32.84 -8.20 -5.96
C VAL A 50 32.44 -6.75 -6.19
N VAL A 51 31.43 -6.27 -5.47
CA VAL A 51 31.05 -4.85 -5.47
C VAL A 51 31.92 -4.12 -4.45
N SER A 52 32.64 -3.11 -4.91
CA SER A 52 33.65 -2.42 -4.10
C SER A 52 33.04 -1.27 -3.30
N ASP A 53 33.27 -1.26 -1.99
CA ASP A 53 32.86 -0.16 -1.11
C ASP A 53 33.78 1.06 -1.29
N ILE A 54 33.19 2.20 -1.67
CA ILE A 54 33.89 3.47 -1.89
C ILE A 54 33.63 4.49 -0.77
N THR A 55 33.10 4.08 0.38
CA THR A 55 32.91 4.98 1.54
C THR A 55 34.24 5.63 1.92
N GLY A 56 34.27 6.97 1.99
CA GLY A 56 35.47 7.77 2.23
C GLY A 56 36.31 8.11 0.99
N GLU A 57 35.91 7.64 -0.20
CA GLU A 57 36.58 7.87 -1.51
C GLU A 57 35.59 8.45 -2.55
N GLU A 58 34.43 8.97 -2.11
CA GLU A 58 33.34 9.42 -2.96
C GLU A 58 33.75 10.49 -3.99
N ASP A 59 34.66 11.39 -3.61
CA ASP A 59 35.10 12.52 -4.42
C ASP A 59 35.94 12.11 -5.65
N ASP A 60 36.50 10.89 -5.67
CA ASP A 60 37.20 10.37 -6.84
C ASP A 60 36.22 10.04 -7.99
N TYR A 61 34.94 9.78 -7.69
CA TYR A 61 33.95 9.30 -8.63
C TYR A 61 33.03 10.42 -9.14
N THR A 62 33.33 10.96 -10.33
CA THR A 62 32.52 12.02 -10.97
C THR A 62 31.67 11.55 -12.16
N LEU A 63 30.55 12.25 -12.39
CA LEU A 63 29.60 11.99 -13.48
C LEU A 63 30.24 11.93 -14.88
N ASP A 64 31.26 12.75 -15.13
CA ASP A 64 31.91 12.85 -16.45
C ASP A 64 33.06 11.85 -16.64
N LYS A 65 33.61 11.27 -15.55
CA LYS A 65 34.63 10.20 -15.64
C LYS A 65 34.05 8.79 -15.55
N HIS A 66 33.15 8.56 -14.59
CA HIS A 66 32.67 7.22 -14.23
C HIS A 66 31.18 7.01 -14.54
N GLY A 67 30.44 8.06 -14.88
CA GLY A 67 29.00 8.02 -15.14
C GLY A 67 28.14 8.03 -13.88
N PHE A 68 28.73 8.10 -12.69
CA PHE A 68 28.04 8.27 -11.42
C PHE A 68 28.83 9.20 -10.49
N GLN A 69 28.16 9.75 -9.49
CA GLN A 69 28.79 10.60 -8.47
C GLN A 69 27.99 10.60 -7.17
N TYR A 70 28.68 10.56 -6.04
CA TYR A 70 28.07 10.71 -4.72
C TYR A 70 28.24 12.15 -4.24
N VAL A 71 27.22 12.71 -3.59
CA VAL A 71 27.24 14.06 -3.02
C VAL A 71 26.45 14.12 -1.72
N GLN A 72 26.89 14.96 -0.77
CA GLN A 72 26.10 15.31 0.40
C GLN A 72 25.05 16.37 0.03
N HIS A 73 23.79 16.13 0.38
CA HIS A 73 22.73 17.13 0.32
C HIS A 73 21.65 16.76 1.31
N GLU A 74 21.46 17.55 2.38
CA GLU A 74 20.30 17.39 3.24
C GLU A 74 19.04 17.97 2.56
N SER A 75 17.97 17.18 2.45
CA SER A 75 16.68 17.66 1.93
C SER A 75 15.80 18.22 3.04
N ALA A 76 14.96 19.22 2.74
CA ALA A 76 13.89 19.63 3.65
C ALA A 76 12.74 18.62 3.69
N GLU A 77 12.51 17.91 2.58
CA GLU A 77 11.60 16.76 2.55
C GLU A 77 12.26 15.55 3.22
N LYS A 78 11.53 14.89 4.12
CA LYS A 78 12.05 13.81 4.99
C LYS A 78 11.24 12.53 4.89
N SER A 79 9.92 12.62 4.82
CA SER A 79 9.07 11.43 4.76
C SER A 79 8.92 10.91 3.34
N PHE A 80 8.96 11.83 2.35
CA PHE A 80 8.75 11.53 0.94
C PHE A 80 7.42 10.76 0.73
N THR A 81 6.34 11.32 1.29
CA THR A 81 4.97 10.76 1.26
C THR A 81 3.95 11.68 0.60
N ASP A 82 4.14 13.01 0.68
CA ASP A 82 3.27 14.02 0.06
C ASP A 82 3.83 14.43 -1.31
N GLU A 83 3.05 14.22 -2.36
CA GLU A 83 3.41 14.48 -3.74
C GLU A 83 3.35 15.94 -4.18
N GLU A 84 2.49 16.73 -3.54
CA GLU A 84 2.52 18.17 -3.76
C GLU A 84 3.73 18.76 -3.03
N GLY A 85 4.05 18.27 -1.83
CA GLY A 85 5.26 18.57 -1.07
C GLY A 85 6.55 18.24 -1.83
N ILE A 86 6.64 17.04 -2.42
CA ILE A 86 7.76 16.62 -3.27
C ILE A 86 7.96 17.58 -4.46
N ARG A 87 6.89 17.92 -5.19
CA ARG A 87 6.98 18.86 -6.33
C ARG A 87 7.25 20.31 -5.92
N LYS A 88 6.77 20.74 -4.75
CA LYS A 88 6.95 22.12 -4.25
C LYS A 88 8.31 22.35 -3.57
N SER A 89 8.85 21.34 -2.90
CA SER A 89 10.07 21.46 -2.08
C SER A 89 11.24 20.69 -2.66
N TYR A 90 11.08 19.39 -2.92
CA TYR A 90 12.19 18.52 -3.32
C TYR A 90 12.62 18.71 -4.79
N TYR A 91 11.69 18.99 -5.70
CA TYR A 91 12.00 19.28 -7.10
C TYR A 91 12.91 20.51 -7.25
N PRO A 92 12.62 21.67 -6.62
CA PRO A 92 13.53 22.81 -6.60
C PRO A 92 14.91 22.53 -6.01
N GLU A 93 15.01 21.71 -4.95
CA GLU A 93 16.30 21.27 -4.39
C GLU A 93 17.09 20.45 -5.43
N CYS A 94 16.45 19.45 -6.04
CA CYS A 94 17.02 18.61 -7.09
C CYS A 94 17.50 19.41 -8.30
N GLN A 95 16.70 20.38 -8.75
CA GLN A 95 17.07 21.29 -9.83
C GLN A 95 18.30 22.12 -9.46
N GLN A 96 18.35 22.71 -8.26
CA GLN A 96 19.49 23.50 -7.80
C GLN A 96 20.76 22.64 -7.65
N LEU A 97 20.63 21.43 -7.10
CA LEU A 97 21.71 20.45 -6.97
C LEU A 97 22.31 20.10 -8.34
N LEU A 98 21.48 19.71 -9.31
CA LEU A 98 21.95 19.38 -10.65
C LEU A 98 22.54 20.60 -11.37
N LYS A 99 21.92 21.78 -11.31
CA LYS A 99 22.47 23.00 -11.93
C LYS A 99 23.86 23.34 -11.36
N ARG A 100 24.05 23.21 -10.04
CA ARG A 100 25.34 23.46 -9.37
C ARG A 100 26.42 22.47 -9.80
N LEU A 101 26.08 21.20 -9.98
CA LEU A 101 27.06 20.14 -10.27
C LEU A 101 27.38 19.99 -11.77
N THR A 102 26.41 20.27 -12.65
CA THR A 102 26.55 20.08 -14.11
C THR A 102 26.77 21.38 -14.88
N GLY A 103 26.48 22.54 -14.27
CA GLY A 103 26.44 23.83 -14.97
C GLY A 103 25.23 24.01 -15.89
N ALA A 104 24.24 23.11 -15.85
CA ALA A 104 23.06 23.16 -16.72
C ALA A 104 22.26 24.47 -16.56
N SER A 105 21.89 25.10 -17.68
CA SER A 105 21.03 26.29 -17.68
C SER A 105 19.58 25.96 -17.30
N GLN A 106 19.11 24.77 -17.68
CA GLN A 106 17.75 24.26 -17.45
C GLN A 106 17.83 22.82 -16.91
N VAL A 107 16.94 22.48 -15.98
CA VAL A 107 16.76 21.12 -15.46
C VAL A 107 15.26 20.84 -15.41
N HIS A 108 14.84 19.78 -16.08
CA HIS A 108 13.46 19.29 -16.13
C HIS A 108 13.38 17.95 -15.40
N ILE A 109 12.39 17.81 -14.51
CA ILE A 109 12.17 16.56 -13.77
C ILE A 109 10.86 15.96 -14.29
N PHE A 110 10.99 14.90 -15.09
CA PHE A 110 9.85 14.26 -15.74
C PHE A 110 9.16 13.19 -14.86
N ASN A 111 9.87 12.52 -13.93
CA ASN A 111 9.24 11.56 -13.00
C ASN A 111 10.01 11.30 -11.68
N HIS A 112 9.31 10.66 -10.74
CA HIS A 112 9.75 10.02 -9.47
C HIS A 112 10.30 8.56 -9.58
N LYS A 113 11.15 7.97 -8.67
CA LYS A 113 11.72 6.56 -8.48
C LYS A 113 11.04 5.25 -7.82
N VAL A 114 10.18 5.27 -6.74
CA VAL A 114 9.23 4.17 -6.27
C VAL A 114 9.77 2.94 -5.62
N ARG A 115 10.37 3.00 -4.42
CA ARG A 115 10.76 1.75 -3.72
C ARG A 115 10.54 1.78 -2.21
N ARG A 116 9.44 1.17 -1.73
CA ARG A 116 9.29 0.66 -0.34
C ARG A 116 8.99 -0.85 -0.30
N GLY A 117 8.94 -1.52 -1.47
CA GLY A 117 8.58 -2.93 -1.60
C GLY A 117 9.75 -3.90 -1.43
N PRO A 118 9.45 -5.21 -1.32
CA PRO A 118 10.43 -6.26 -1.05
C PRO A 118 11.29 -6.61 -2.28
N THR A 119 12.44 -7.23 -2.04
CA THR A 119 13.44 -7.62 -3.06
C THR A 119 12.85 -8.38 -4.25
N GLN A 120 11.97 -9.34 -3.99
CA GLN A 120 11.41 -10.26 -4.98
C GLN A 120 10.08 -9.78 -5.59
N TRP A 121 9.80 -8.48 -5.60
CA TRP A 121 8.54 -7.89 -6.11
C TRP A 121 8.18 -8.27 -7.55
N HIS A 122 9.16 -8.62 -8.39
CA HIS A 122 8.92 -9.13 -9.74
C HIS A 122 8.24 -10.51 -9.78
N HIS A 123 8.37 -11.33 -8.74
CA HIS A 123 7.83 -12.69 -8.67
C HIS A 123 6.38 -12.77 -8.17
N LEU A 124 5.78 -11.64 -7.80
CA LEU A 124 4.40 -11.56 -7.30
C LEU A 124 3.33 -11.94 -8.37
N GLY A 125 3.73 -12.12 -9.63
CA GLY A 125 2.95 -12.84 -10.65
C GLY A 125 1.74 -12.09 -11.23
N LEU A 126 0.96 -12.80 -12.05
CA LEU A 126 -0.18 -12.24 -12.81
C LEU A 126 -1.32 -11.66 -11.97
N HIS A 127 -1.36 -11.94 -10.66
CA HIS A 127 -2.37 -11.46 -9.71
C HIS A 127 -1.79 -10.56 -8.60
N GLY A 128 -0.49 -10.24 -8.62
CA GLY A 128 0.21 -9.63 -7.48
C GLY A 128 0.91 -8.31 -7.77
N LYS A 129 0.17 -7.28 -8.19
CA LYS A 129 0.45 -5.85 -7.87
C LYS A 129 1.92 -5.42 -7.89
N ASN A 130 2.70 -5.85 -8.88
CA ASN A 130 4.15 -5.64 -8.90
C ASN A 130 4.50 -4.15 -9.03
N LEU A 131 3.72 -3.39 -9.80
CA LEU A 131 3.83 -1.95 -9.96
C LEU A 131 3.66 -1.16 -8.64
N ALA A 132 2.80 -1.63 -7.73
CA ALA A 132 2.47 -0.95 -6.47
C ALA A 132 3.35 -1.38 -5.29
N ASN A 133 4.05 -2.51 -5.42
CA ASN A 133 5.01 -3.02 -4.43
C ASN A 133 6.43 -3.00 -5.00
N ARG A 134 6.76 -2.00 -5.83
CA ARG A 134 8.11 -1.85 -6.43
C ARG A 134 9.16 -1.89 -5.32
N GLY A 135 10.00 -2.92 -5.37
CA GLY A 135 11.20 -3.03 -4.57
C GLY A 135 12.44 -2.60 -5.37
N PRO A 136 13.65 -2.97 -4.92
CA PRO A 136 14.87 -2.81 -5.71
C PRO A 136 14.77 -3.47 -7.10
N VAL A 137 15.34 -2.85 -8.13
CA VAL A 137 15.57 -3.52 -9.43
C VAL A 137 16.90 -4.26 -9.33
N THR A 138 16.85 -5.59 -9.28
CA THR A 138 18.02 -6.48 -9.13
C THR A 138 18.67 -6.87 -10.46
N ARG A 139 18.27 -6.22 -11.56
CA ARG A 139 18.75 -6.48 -12.93
C ARG A 139 19.70 -5.38 -13.36
N THR A 140 20.78 -5.75 -14.02
CA THR A 140 21.75 -4.82 -14.63
C THR A 140 21.13 -4.10 -15.82
N HIS A 141 21.04 -2.77 -15.77
CA HIS A 141 20.40 -1.94 -16.80
C HIS A 141 20.93 -0.50 -16.85
N VAL A 142 20.49 0.23 -17.88
CA VAL A 142 20.40 1.70 -17.89
C VAL A 142 18.99 2.08 -18.38
N ASP A 143 18.33 3.01 -17.70
CA ASP A 143 16.92 3.35 -17.96
C ASP A 143 16.62 3.85 -19.38
N GLN A 144 17.58 4.53 -20.02
CA GLN A 144 17.45 5.00 -21.39
C GLN A 144 18.60 4.49 -22.27
N SER A 145 18.26 4.01 -23.47
CA SER A 145 19.24 3.88 -24.54
C SER A 145 19.55 5.25 -25.17
N TYR A 146 20.50 5.29 -26.12
CA TYR A 146 20.74 6.53 -26.88
C TYR A 146 19.53 6.96 -27.71
N VAL A 147 18.77 6.01 -28.26
CA VAL A 147 17.51 6.28 -28.96
C VAL A 147 16.42 6.64 -27.95
N GLY A 148 16.33 5.90 -26.84
CA GLY A 148 15.36 6.13 -25.77
C GLY A 148 15.48 7.50 -25.10
N ALA A 149 16.69 8.04 -24.99
CA ALA A 149 16.94 9.38 -24.46
C ALA A 149 16.41 10.48 -25.38
N GLU A 150 16.62 10.36 -26.70
CA GLU A 150 16.03 11.29 -27.67
C GLU A 150 14.51 11.17 -27.72
N LEU A 151 13.97 9.94 -27.69
CA LEU A 151 12.52 9.70 -27.63
C LEU A 151 11.90 10.35 -26.38
N ARG A 152 12.52 10.19 -25.20
CA ARG A 152 12.08 10.84 -23.96
C ARG A 152 12.12 12.36 -24.10
N LEU A 153 13.23 12.95 -24.56
CA LEU A 153 13.32 14.40 -24.75
C LEU A 153 12.24 14.93 -25.72
N ARG A 154 11.96 14.21 -26.81
CA ARG A 154 10.89 14.56 -27.76
C ARG A 154 9.49 14.47 -27.16
N HIS A 155 9.24 13.50 -26.29
CA HIS A 155 7.97 13.34 -25.59
C HIS A 155 7.75 14.43 -24.52
N GLU A 156 8.79 14.79 -23.75
CA GLU A 156 8.71 15.89 -22.75
C GLU A 156 8.59 17.28 -23.40
N PHE A 157 9.22 17.49 -24.56
CA PHE A 157 9.35 18.80 -25.21
C PHE A 157 8.91 18.79 -26.68
N PRO A 158 7.67 18.42 -27.03
CA PRO A 158 7.25 18.23 -28.41
C PRO A 158 7.40 19.49 -29.29
N GLY A 159 7.28 20.69 -28.69
CA GLY A 159 7.48 21.97 -29.39
C GLY A 159 8.93 22.46 -29.45
N GLU A 160 9.83 21.97 -28.60
CA GLU A 160 11.19 22.52 -28.42
C GLU A 160 12.31 21.51 -28.71
N ALA A 161 12.00 20.22 -28.89
CA ALA A 161 12.96 19.13 -28.93
C ALA A 161 14.11 19.35 -29.92
N ASN A 162 13.84 19.81 -31.14
CA ASN A 162 14.90 20.04 -32.14
C ASN A 162 15.90 21.13 -31.70
N SER A 163 15.46 22.12 -30.92
CA SER A 163 16.33 23.15 -30.33
C SER A 163 17.19 22.56 -29.21
N LEU A 164 16.57 21.76 -28.32
CA LEU A 164 17.27 21.13 -27.20
C LEU A 164 18.29 20.07 -27.66
N LEU A 165 17.96 19.27 -28.67
CA LEU A 165 18.86 18.27 -29.28
C LEU A 165 20.07 18.88 -29.98
N SER A 166 20.05 20.18 -30.31
CA SER A 166 21.21 20.90 -30.87
C SER A 166 22.26 21.31 -29.82
N ARG A 167 22.00 21.01 -28.53
CA ARG A 167 22.83 21.40 -27.38
C ARG A 167 23.25 20.16 -26.59
N ARG A 168 24.24 20.28 -25.70
CA ARG A 168 24.52 19.23 -24.72
C ARG A 168 23.33 19.09 -23.78
N TYR A 169 22.72 17.91 -23.78
CA TYR A 169 21.70 17.48 -22.83
C TYR A 169 22.08 16.14 -22.19
N GLN A 170 21.54 15.90 -21.00
CA GLN A 170 21.83 14.76 -20.14
C GLN A 170 20.53 14.22 -19.54
N ILE A 171 20.52 12.93 -19.21
CA ILE A 171 19.50 12.34 -18.31
C ILE A 171 20.26 11.76 -17.12
N ILE A 172 19.94 12.24 -15.92
CA ILE A 172 20.61 11.88 -14.67
C ILE A 172 19.54 11.53 -13.64
N ASN A 173 19.59 10.31 -13.12
CA ASN A 173 18.81 9.90 -11.97
C ASN A 173 19.41 10.49 -10.69
N ILE A 174 18.58 11.06 -9.83
CA ILE A 174 18.93 11.46 -8.46
C ILE A 174 18.37 10.40 -7.52
N TRP A 175 19.25 9.57 -6.96
CA TRP A 175 18.88 8.52 -6.03
C TRP A 175 19.22 8.93 -4.59
N ARG A 176 18.21 8.88 -3.71
CA ARG A 176 18.30 9.25 -2.29
C ARG A 176 17.66 8.16 -1.42
N PRO A 177 18.32 7.70 -0.35
CA PRO A 177 17.71 6.92 0.71
C PRO A 177 16.69 7.73 1.53
N ILE A 178 15.54 7.14 1.85
CA ILE A 178 14.60 7.70 2.85
C ILE A 178 15.07 7.35 4.28
N ALA A 179 15.72 6.20 4.43
CA ALA A 179 16.34 5.73 5.66
C ALA A 179 17.70 5.09 5.34
N THR A 180 18.57 4.90 6.34
CA THR A 180 19.90 4.30 6.16
C THR A 180 19.81 2.93 5.49
N ILE A 181 20.60 2.72 4.45
CA ILE A 181 20.59 1.51 3.63
C ILE A 181 21.41 0.40 4.30
N LEU A 182 20.74 -0.69 4.65
CA LEU A 182 21.38 -1.95 5.08
C LEU A 182 21.17 -3.04 4.03
N LYS A 183 19.92 -3.29 3.65
CA LYS A 183 19.53 -4.30 2.68
C LYS A 183 19.44 -3.79 1.24
N ASP A 184 19.73 -4.66 0.30
CA ASP A 184 19.65 -4.45 -1.14
C ASP A 184 20.33 -3.15 -1.63
N PRO A 185 21.58 -2.82 -1.25
CA PRO A 185 22.28 -1.61 -1.73
C PRO A 185 22.29 -1.48 -3.26
N ILE A 186 22.50 -0.25 -3.76
CA ILE A 186 22.62 0.02 -5.20
C ILE A 186 24.10 0.00 -5.61
N ALA A 187 24.45 -0.90 -6.52
CA ALA A 187 25.72 -0.90 -7.21
C ALA A 187 25.63 -0.06 -8.49
N VAL A 188 26.74 0.60 -8.82
CA VAL A 188 26.97 1.35 -10.05
C VAL A 188 28.26 0.88 -10.71
N ALA A 189 28.25 0.72 -12.03
CA ALA A 189 29.45 0.35 -12.79
C ALA A 189 30.18 1.59 -13.29
N ASP A 190 31.51 1.57 -13.20
CA ASP A 190 32.38 2.55 -13.86
C ASP A 190 32.20 2.46 -15.39
N ALA A 191 31.70 3.54 -15.99
CA ALA A 191 31.43 3.65 -17.42
C ALA A 191 32.62 3.29 -18.31
N SER A 192 33.86 3.51 -17.85
CA SER A 192 35.07 3.15 -18.62
C SER A 192 35.32 1.64 -18.70
N SER A 193 34.66 0.85 -17.85
CA SER A 193 34.67 -0.62 -17.91
C SER A 193 33.60 -1.22 -18.83
N VAL A 194 32.63 -0.42 -19.30
CA VAL A 194 31.39 -0.88 -19.96
C VAL A 194 31.38 -0.44 -21.44
N PRO A 195 31.95 -1.23 -22.37
CA PRO A 195 31.97 -0.88 -23.80
C PRO A 195 30.58 -0.99 -24.44
N ASP A 196 30.32 -0.16 -25.46
CA ASP A 196 29.01 -0.07 -26.14
C ASP A 196 28.51 -1.40 -26.71
N ARG A 197 29.42 -2.32 -27.07
CA ARG A 197 29.10 -3.67 -27.61
C ARG A 197 28.35 -4.57 -26.60
N ASP A 198 28.48 -4.28 -25.31
CA ASP A 198 27.85 -5.05 -24.24
C ASP A 198 26.41 -4.57 -23.98
N LEU A 199 26.00 -3.44 -24.58
CA LEU A 199 24.67 -2.85 -24.46
C LEU A 199 23.77 -3.28 -25.62
N VAL A 200 22.52 -3.61 -25.30
CA VAL A 200 21.50 -4.01 -26.29
C VAL A 200 20.22 -3.22 -26.07
N GLY A 201 19.75 -2.58 -27.15
CA GLY A 201 18.55 -1.76 -27.15
C GLY A 201 17.32 -2.63 -26.88
N ALA A 202 16.51 -2.25 -25.90
CA ALA A 202 15.41 -3.05 -25.43
C ALA A 202 14.16 -2.18 -25.18
N ARG A 203 13.19 -2.26 -26.10
CA ARG A 203 11.95 -1.49 -26.09
C ARG A 203 11.19 -1.59 -24.76
N MET A 204 10.77 -0.43 -24.25
CA MET A 204 10.02 -0.27 -23.02
C MET A 204 8.89 0.73 -23.27
N VAL A 205 7.65 0.29 -23.11
CA VAL A 205 6.47 1.16 -23.11
C VAL A 205 6.10 1.46 -21.66
N GLU A 206 5.94 2.74 -21.30
CA GLU A 206 5.45 3.21 -20.01
C GLU A 206 4.22 4.11 -20.24
N ASP A 207 3.04 3.55 -19.98
CA ASP A 207 1.71 4.11 -20.28
C ASP A 207 1.52 4.56 -21.74
N ASP A 208 1.67 5.84 -22.07
CA ASP A 208 1.60 6.39 -23.43
C ASP A 208 2.98 6.66 -24.08
N PHE A 209 4.07 6.52 -23.31
CA PHE A 209 5.43 6.66 -23.81
C PHE A 209 5.99 5.35 -24.35
N ASP A 210 6.37 5.32 -25.63
CA ASP A 210 7.11 4.22 -26.27
C ASP A 210 8.59 4.58 -26.37
N GLY A 211 9.44 3.89 -25.61
CA GLY A 211 10.87 4.19 -25.48
C GLY A 211 11.77 2.97 -25.52
N GLU A 212 13.04 3.18 -25.20
CA GLU A 212 14.07 2.13 -25.22
C GLU A 212 15.03 2.26 -24.04
N SER A 213 15.36 1.12 -23.44
CA SER A 213 16.29 0.95 -22.31
C SER A 213 17.54 0.18 -22.78
N TRP A 214 18.67 0.30 -22.09
CA TRP A 214 19.77 -0.65 -22.27
C TRP A 214 19.58 -1.86 -21.35
N VAL A 215 19.53 -3.06 -21.93
CA VAL A 215 19.93 -4.28 -21.22
C VAL A 215 21.37 -4.61 -21.55
N VAL A 216 22.00 -5.45 -20.73
CA VAL A 216 23.45 -5.60 -20.72
C VAL A 216 23.85 -7.08 -20.78
N ARG A 217 24.78 -7.39 -21.69
CA ARG A 217 25.49 -8.68 -21.75
C ARG A 217 26.46 -8.80 -20.59
N HIS A 218 26.63 -10.01 -20.06
CA HIS A 218 27.67 -10.25 -19.07
C HIS A 218 29.07 -10.01 -19.66
N ASN A 219 29.86 -9.21 -18.95
CA ASN A 219 31.29 -9.05 -19.17
C ASN A 219 31.98 -9.00 -17.78
N PRO A 220 32.96 -9.88 -17.49
CA PRO A 220 33.62 -9.92 -16.19
C PRO A 220 34.52 -8.71 -15.92
N ASP A 221 34.88 -7.92 -16.96
CA ASP A 221 35.71 -6.72 -16.81
C ASP A 221 34.92 -5.53 -16.22
N HIS A 222 33.59 -5.63 -16.10
CA HIS A 222 32.75 -4.59 -15.48
C HIS A 222 33.13 -4.36 -14.02
N ARG A 223 33.57 -3.14 -13.69
CA ARG A 223 33.96 -2.75 -12.32
C ARG A 223 32.79 -2.11 -11.60
N TRP A 224 32.35 -2.74 -10.51
CA TRP A 224 31.19 -2.36 -9.74
C TRP A 224 31.54 -1.76 -8.38
N TYR A 225 30.86 -0.67 -8.05
CA TYR A 225 31.09 0.13 -6.85
C TYR A 225 29.78 0.42 -6.13
N PHE A 226 29.83 0.64 -4.82
CA PHE A 226 28.73 1.16 -4.02
C PHE A 226 29.26 1.92 -2.81
N LYS A 227 28.39 2.70 -2.16
CA LYS A 227 28.67 3.28 -0.84
C LYS A 227 27.97 2.46 0.24
N TYR A 228 28.73 1.97 1.20
CA TYR A 228 28.19 1.26 2.36
C TYR A 228 27.42 2.21 3.30
N ARG A 229 26.31 1.71 3.89
CA ARG A 229 25.44 2.43 4.85
C ARG A 229 25.06 3.86 4.44
N MET A 230 24.72 4.08 3.17
CA MET A 230 24.18 5.37 2.71
C MET A 230 23.03 5.85 3.59
N THR A 231 23.17 7.05 4.12
CA THR A 231 22.20 7.76 4.96
C THR A 231 21.27 8.63 4.10
N PRO A 232 20.18 9.19 4.66
CA PRO A 232 19.34 10.13 3.92
C PRO A 232 20.02 11.42 3.45
N ALA A 233 21.24 11.74 3.91
CA ALA A 233 22.04 12.85 3.42
C ALA A 233 22.86 12.50 2.16
N ASP A 234 23.14 11.21 1.95
CA ASP A 234 23.90 10.69 0.81
C ASP A 234 23.03 10.64 -0.44
N VAL A 235 23.41 11.38 -1.48
CA VAL A 235 22.77 11.35 -2.79
C VAL A 235 23.70 10.71 -3.80
N LEU A 236 23.20 9.70 -4.50
CA LEU A 236 23.85 9.10 -5.66
C LEU A 236 23.23 9.67 -6.94
N LEU A 237 24.06 10.29 -7.77
CA LEU A 237 23.72 10.69 -9.13
C LEU A 237 24.16 9.59 -10.09
N ILE A 238 23.24 9.10 -10.92
CA ILE A 238 23.52 8.07 -11.94
C ILE A 238 23.18 8.64 -13.30
N LYS A 239 24.18 8.75 -14.19
CA LYS A 239 23.98 9.21 -15.55
C LYS A 239 23.34 8.09 -16.37
N CYS A 240 22.14 8.34 -16.90
CA CYS A 240 21.48 7.45 -17.86
C CYS A 240 21.85 7.82 -19.29
N PHE A 241 22.08 9.11 -19.57
CA PHE A 241 22.47 9.61 -20.88
C PHE A 241 23.33 10.88 -20.82
N ASP A 242 24.26 11.01 -21.77
CA ASP A 242 24.91 12.27 -22.16
C ASP A 242 25.10 12.29 -23.68
N SER A 243 24.85 13.46 -24.26
CA SER A 243 25.07 13.75 -25.68
C SER A 243 26.52 14.08 -26.00
N ASP A 244 27.30 14.52 -25.00
CA ASP A 244 28.74 14.68 -25.14
C ASP A 244 29.43 13.31 -25.17
N VAL A 245 30.17 13.06 -26.24
CA VAL A 245 30.84 11.77 -26.49
C VAL A 245 32.23 11.68 -25.88
N ASN A 246 32.74 12.77 -25.30
CA ASN A 246 34.08 12.85 -24.72
C ASN A 246 34.12 12.51 -23.22
N VAL A 247 32.96 12.22 -22.63
CA VAL A 247 32.75 11.93 -21.21
C VAL A 247 32.07 10.57 -21.04
N ALA A 248 32.06 10.04 -19.81
CA ALA A 248 31.19 8.93 -19.46
C ALA A 248 29.73 9.28 -19.83
N ARG A 249 29.12 8.49 -20.70
CA ARG A 249 27.78 8.78 -21.27
C ARG A 249 26.62 8.14 -20.53
N ARG A 250 26.90 7.11 -19.73
CA ARG A 250 25.94 6.32 -18.96
C ARG A 250 26.68 5.48 -17.91
N ALA A 251 26.04 5.13 -16.81
CA ALA A 251 26.50 4.11 -15.87
C ALA A 251 25.46 2.99 -15.72
N LEU A 252 25.94 1.74 -15.71
CA LEU A 252 25.07 0.62 -15.35
C LEU A 252 24.73 0.70 -13.87
N HIS A 253 23.53 0.26 -13.53
CA HIS A 253 23.14 0.14 -12.14
C HIS A 253 22.26 -1.10 -11.90
N SER A 254 22.34 -1.61 -10.67
CA SER A 254 21.53 -2.70 -10.17
C SER A 254 21.50 -2.63 -8.64
N ALA A 255 20.41 -3.07 -8.03
CA ALA A 255 20.48 -3.53 -6.65
C ALA A 255 21.17 -4.89 -6.57
N PHE A 256 21.80 -5.20 -5.44
CA PHE A 256 22.42 -6.49 -5.16
C PHE A 256 22.13 -6.93 -3.72
N GLU A 257 22.06 -8.25 -3.48
CA GLU A 257 21.94 -8.78 -2.12
C GLU A 257 23.30 -8.70 -1.43
N ASP A 258 23.34 -8.11 -0.23
CA ASP A 258 24.45 -8.28 0.70
C ASP A 258 24.12 -9.46 1.62
N PRO A 259 24.89 -10.58 1.58
CA PRO A 259 24.62 -11.75 2.41
C PRO A 259 24.64 -11.46 3.93
N GLU A 260 25.33 -10.43 4.40
CA GLU A 260 25.37 -10.05 5.82
C GLU A 260 24.05 -9.39 6.26
N TYR A 261 23.41 -8.62 5.38
CA TYR A 261 22.21 -7.82 5.66
C TYR A 261 20.94 -8.39 4.98
N ARG A 262 20.97 -9.66 4.55
CA ARG A 262 19.88 -10.32 3.83
C ARG A 262 18.55 -10.40 4.61
N GLU A 263 18.58 -10.44 5.94
CA GLU A 263 17.37 -10.54 6.78
C GLU A 263 16.88 -9.17 7.30
N GLU A 264 17.58 -8.08 6.99
CA GLU A 264 17.19 -6.72 7.41
C GLU A 264 15.89 -6.23 6.72
N ALA A 265 15.40 -5.10 7.21
CA ALA A 265 14.28 -4.38 6.59
C ALA A 265 14.60 -3.96 5.13
N SER A 266 13.61 -4.09 4.23
CA SER A 266 13.77 -3.68 2.83
C SER A 266 13.98 -2.17 2.70
N ARG A 267 14.91 -1.75 1.84
CA ARG A 267 15.27 -0.33 1.64
C ARG A 267 14.12 0.56 1.19
N GLN A 268 14.20 1.86 1.48
CA GLN A 268 13.20 2.86 1.12
C GLN A 268 13.78 4.03 0.28
N SER A 269 13.15 4.35 -0.87
CA SER A 269 13.44 5.47 -1.82
C SER A 269 12.15 5.89 -2.61
N ILE A 270 12.11 7.01 -3.35
CA ILE A 270 10.89 7.82 -3.65
C ILE A 270 10.35 7.87 -5.13
N GLU A 271 9.05 7.55 -5.38
CA GLU A 271 7.99 7.83 -6.44
C GLU A 271 6.63 7.52 -5.81
N THR A 272 5.57 7.37 -6.60
CA THR A 272 4.19 7.42 -6.14
C THR A 272 3.23 6.59 -7.01
N VAL A 273 1.95 6.58 -6.62
CA VAL A 273 0.84 5.85 -7.28
C VAL A 273 -0.29 6.81 -7.63
N GLU A 274 -0.64 6.88 -8.92
CA GLU A 274 -1.72 7.72 -9.40
C GLU A 274 -3.10 7.08 -9.19
N TRP A 275 -4.04 7.86 -8.67
CA TRP A 275 -5.46 7.56 -8.59
C TRP A 275 -6.25 8.83 -8.97
N GLN A 276 -6.98 8.76 -10.09
CA GLN A 276 -7.84 9.85 -10.59
C GLN A 276 -7.09 11.18 -10.82
N GLY A 277 -5.91 11.13 -11.44
CA GLY A 277 -5.09 12.33 -11.70
C GLY A 277 -4.47 12.96 -10.44
N ARG A 278 -4.70 12.38 -9.26
CA ARG A 278 -4.04 12.71 -8.00
C ARG A 278 -3.12 11.58 -7.59
N GLN A 279 -2.14 11.89 -6.76
CA GLN A 279 -1.23 10.89 -6.21
C GLN A 279 -1.62 10.68 -4.75
N VAL A 280 -1.80 9.42 -4.35
CA VAL A 280 -2.34 9.07 -3.02
C VAL A 280 -1.36 8.13 -2.32
N PRO A 281 -0.97 8.40 -1.06
CA PRO A 281 -0.05 7.53 -0.35
C PRO A 281 -0.63 6.12 -0.16
N VAL A 282 0.25 5.12 -0.17
CA VAL A 282 -0.09 3.74 0.21
C VAL A 282 0.54 3.49 1.58
N TRP A 283 -0.28 3.31 2.61
CA TRP A 283 0.22 3.18 3.98
C TRP A 283 0.82 1.80 4.24
N SER A 284 2.09 1.77 4.62
CA SER A 284 2.76 0.58 5.16
C SER A 284 2.26 0.27 6.56
N MET A 285 2.18 -1.01 6.92
CA MET A 285 1.72 -1.43 8.24
C MET A 285 2.41 -2.71 8.70
N ARG A 286 2.40 -2.93 10.01
CA ARG A 286 2.97 -4.13 10.64
C ARG A 286 2.22 -5.37 10.15
N THR A 287 2.96 -6.46 9.92
CA THR A 287 2.38 -7.79 9.67
C THR A 287 2.55 -8.64 10.93
N ILE A 288 1.44 -9.19 11.42
CA ILE A 288 1.35 -10.03 12.61
C ILE A 288 1.11 -11.47 12.17
N ASN A 289 1.96 -12.42 12.56
CA ASN A 289 1.83 -13.84 12.25
C ASN A 289 0.82 -14.53 13.18
N TYR A 290 -0.24 -15.11 12.61
CA TYR A 290 -1.30 -15.71 13.40
C TYR A 290 -0.85 -16.92 14.23
N ALA A 291 0.06 -17.77 13.73
CA ALA A 291 0.52 -18.96 14.46
C ALA A 291 1.37 -18.61 15.69
N SER A 292 2.29 -17.64 15.56
CA SER A 292 3.03 -17.10 16.69
C SER A 292 2.10 -16.44 17.72
N LEU A 293 1.10 -15.68 17.25
CA LEU A 293 0.13 -15.02 18.12
C LEU A 293 -0.79 -16.00 18.87
N LEU A 294 -1.23 -17.06 18.19
CA LEU A 294 -1.97 -18.19 18.76
C LEU A 294 -1.15 -18.90 19.85
N SER A 295 0.15 -19.00 19.65
CA SER A 295 1.10 -19.57 20.62
C SER A 295 1.43 -18.61 21.79
N GLN A 296 0.89 -17.39 21.80
CA GLN A 296 1.25 -16.30 22.73
C GLN A 296 2.77 -16.02 22.74
N ASP A 297 3.41 -16.08 21.57
CA ASP A 297 4.81 -15.73 21.41
C ASP A 297 5.09 -14.29 21.92
N PRO A 298 6.08 -14.07 22.82
CA PRO A 298 6.29 -12.77 23.45
C PRO A 298 6.58 -11.63 22.46
N GLU A 299 7.38 -11.89 21.41
CA GLU A 299 7.74 -10.88 20.43
C GLU A 299 6.53 -10.49 19.58
N GLU A 300 5.75 -11.49 19.14
CA GLU A 300 4.56 -11.24 18.33
C GLU A 300 3.41 -10.60 19.14
N VAL A 301 3.32 -10.91 20.45
CA VAL A 301 2.42 -10.24 21.42
C VAL A 301 2.81 -8.77 21.62
N GLU A 302 4.10 -8.46 21.81
CA GLU A 302 4.59 -7.08 21.90
C GLU A 302 4.28 -6.32 20.61
N LYS A 303 4.55 -6.92 19.46
CA LYS A 303 4.37 -6.35 18.13
C LYS A 303 2.91 -6.02 17.80
N VAL A 304 1.95 -6.89 18.14
CA VAL A 304 0.51 -6.58 17.95
C VAL A 304 0.04 -5.51 18.93
N THR A 305 0.54 -5.53 20.17
CA THR A 305 0.21 -4.51 21.18
C THR A 305 0.72 -3.14 20.74
N LYS A 306 1.95 -3.09 20.21
CA LYS A 306 2.55 -1.88 19.63
C LYS A 306 1.77 -1.38 18.41
N ALA A 307 1.36 -2.27 17.51
CA ALA A 307 0.51 -1.90 16.36
C ALA A 307 -0.82 -1.27 16.83
N CYS A 308 -1.47 -1.80 17.87
CA CYS A 308 -2.70 -1.22 18.41
C CYS A 308 -2.49 0.10 19.18
N LEU A 309 -1.34 0.29 19.84
CA LEU A 309 -1.00 1.50 20.59
C LEU A 309 -0.57 2.68 19.68
N GLU A 310 0.17 2.38 18.61
CA GLU A 310 0.75 3.39 17.72
C GLU A 310 -0.08 3.61 16.45
N ASP A 311 -0.49 2.53 15.76
CA ASP A 311 -1.13 2.61 14.43
C ASP A 311 -2.65 2.49 14.53
N GLY A 312 -3.15 1.60 15.40
CA GLY A 312 -4.56 1.18 15.47
C GLY A 312 -4.95 0.12 14.43
N TYR A 313 -4.02 -0.33 13.58
CA TYR A 313 -4.28 -1.31 12.50
C TYR A 313 -3.03 -2.13 12.14
N PHE A 314 -3.22 -3.31 11.53
CA PHE A 314 -2.16 -4.20 11.06
C PHE A 314 -2.67 -5.18 9.98
N GLN A 315 -1.75 -5.86 9.29
CA GLN A 315 -2.05 -7.07 8.54
C GLN A 315 -1.90 -8.29 9.46
N LEU A 316 -2.88 -9.18 9.50
CA LEU A 316 -2.75 -10.51 10.11
C LEU A 316 -2.42 -11.53 9.01
N ASP A 317 -1.25 -12.15 9.09
CA ASP A 317 -0.80 -13.22 8.21
C ASP A 317 -1.38 -14.58 8.65
N LEU A 318 -2.06 -15.24 7.71
CA LEU A 318 -2.85 -16.45 7.88
C LEU A 318 -2.38 -17.60 6.98
N ASP A 319 -1.22 -17.49 6.32
CA ASP A 319 -0.73 -18.53 5.38
C ASP A 319 -0.19 -19.80 6.09
N SER A 320 -0.04 -19.74 7.41
CA SER A 320 0.31 -20.88 8.28
C SER A 320 -0.78 -21.96 8.29
N ILE A 321 -0.44 -23.16 8.79
CA ILE A 321 -1.41 -24.26 8.92
C ILE A 321 -2.60 -23.89 9.82
N ASP A 322 -2.36 -23.09 10.87
CA ASP A 322 -3.39 -22.63 11.81
C ASP A 322 -4.29 -21.54 11.18
N GLY A 323 -3.74 -20.70 10.31
CA GLY A 323 -4.48 -19.64 9.63
C GLY A 323 -5.21 -20.09 8.36
N ARG A 324 -4.73 -21.13 7.68
CA ARG A 324 -5.20 -21.50 6.33
C ARG A 324 -6.70 -21.76 6.25
N ARG A 325 -7.29 -22.38 7.28
CA ARG A 325 -8.74 -22.62 7.32
C ARG A 325 -9.56 -21.32 7.18
N MET A 326 -9.09 -20.22 7.78
CA MET A 326 -9.72 -18.91 7.62
C MET A 326 -9.75 -18.46 6.15
N LEU A 327 -8.67 -18.73 5.40
CA LEU A 327 -8.59 -18.39 3.99
C LEU A 327 -9.51 -19.29 3.14
N GLU A 328 -9.69 -20.55 3.51
CA GLU A 328 -10.62 -21.49 2.86
C GLU A 328 -12.09 -21.13 3.14
N ASP A 329 -12.42 -20.77 4.38
CA ASP A 329 -13.74 -20.26 4.79
C ASP A 329 -14.04 -18.95 4.03
N ARG A 330 -13.06 -18.04 3.92
CA ARG A 330 -13.13 -16.78 3.15
C ARG A 330 -13.46 -17.02 1.68
N GLU A 331 -12.74 -17.90 0.99
CA GLU A 331 -13.04 -18.23 -0.42
C GLU A 331 -14.46 -18.76 -0.58
N SER A 332 -14.88 -19.62 0.35
CA SER A 332 -16.21 -20.21 0.33
C SER A 332 -17.30 -19.15 0.53
N VAL A 333 -17.09 -18.19 1.44
CA VAL A 333 -17.99 -17.04 1.63
C VAL A 333 -18.00 -16.12 0.41
N LEU A 334 -16.87 -15.87 -0.26
CA LEU A 334 -16.84 -15.08 -1.52
C LEU A 334 -17.71 -15.73 -2.62
N ASN A 335 -17.68 -17.05 -2.76
CA ASN A 335 -18.55 -17.79 -3.68
C ASN A 335 -20.04 -17.73 -3.28
N LEU A 336 -20.35 -17.68 -1.98
CA LEU A 336 -21.72 -17.43 -1.48
C LEU A 336 -22.16 -15.99 -1.78
N MET A 337 -21.27 -15.01 -1.61
CA MET A 337 -21.53 -13.60 -1.90
C MET A 337 -21.89 -13.37 -3.37
N ASP A 338 -21.15 -13.96 -4.32
CA ASP A 338 -21.45 -13.86 -5.75
C ASP A 338 -22.87 -14.33 -6.08
N ARG A 339 -23.26 -15.51 -5.58
CA ARG A 339 -24.63 -16.04 -5.72
C ARG A 339 -25.68 -15.16 -5.05
N PHE A 340 -25.40 -14.66 -3.84
CA PHE A 340 -26.34 -13.84 -3.08
C PHE A 340 -26.57 -12.48 -3.76
N PHE A 341 -25.51 -11.74 -4.09
CA PHE A 341 -25.63 -10.40 -4.66
C PHE A 341 -26.16 -10.41 -6.10
N SER A 342 -25.96 -11.50 -6.84
CA SER A 342 -26.59 -11.73 -8.15
C SER A 342 -28.08 -12.05 -8.09
N ALA A 343 -28.66 -12.32 -6.92
CA ALA A 343 -30.09 -12.59 -6.77
C ALA A 343 -30.96 -11.32 -6.97
N PRO A 344 -32.24 -11.47 -7.37
CA PRO A 344 -33.18 -10.35 -7.48
C PRO A 344 -33.30 -9.54 -6.19
N LEU A 345 -33.50 -8.22 -6.31
CA LEU A 345 -33.57 -7.32 -5.17
C LEU A 345 -34.66 -7.73 -4.16
N GLU A 346 -35.79 -8.23 -4.64
CA GLU A 346 -36.92 -8.70 -3.85
C GLU A 346 -36.53 -9.90 -2.97
N ALA A 347 -35.66 -10.78 -3.48
CA ALA A 347 -35.17 -11.95 -2.76
C ALA A 347 -34.05 -11.57 -1.76
N LYS A 348 -33.16 -10.64 -2.13
CA LYS A 348 -32.14 -10.09 -1.21
C LYS A 348 -32.79 -9.31 -0.05
N ASN A 349 -33.86 -8.59 -0.33
CA ASN A 349 -34.56 -7.70 0.60
C ASN A 349 -35.75 -8.37 1.32
N GLU A 350 -35.83 -9.71 1.39
CA GLU A 350 -36.94 -10.46 2.03
C GLU A 350 -37.28 -9.96 3.43
N TYR A 351 -36.26 -9.63 4.24
CA TYR A 351 -36.41 -9.05 5.58
C TYR A 351 -35.98 -7.57 5.65
N GLY A 352 -35.38 -7.03 4.58
CA GLY A 352 -34.66 -5.76 4.60
C GLY A 352 -33.60 -5.70 5.71
N LEU A 353 -33.37 -4.49 6.23
CA LEU A 353 -32.56 -4.27 7.43
C LEU A 353 -33.46 -4.46 8.68
N ILE A 354 -33.27 -5.57 9.39
CA ILE A 354 -34.08 -5.94 10.55
C ILE A 354 -33.66 -5.12 11.78
N ASP A 355 -32.35 -5.04 11.98
CA ASP A 355 -31.70 -4.26 13.03
C ASP A 355 -30.36 -3.76 12.48
N SER A 356 -29.82 -2.76 13.13
CA SER A 356 -28.49 -2.17 12.95
C SER A 356 -27.33 -3.13 12.65
N HIS A 357 -27.39 -4.37 13.14
CA HIS A 357 -26.38 -5.40 12.98
C HIS A 357 -26.86 -6.67 12.23
N LEU A 358 -28.05 -6.64 11.61
CA LEU A 358 -28.72 -7.81 11.04
C LEU A 358 -29.62 -7.49 9.83
N GLY A 359 -29.44 -8.24 8.75
CA GLY A 359 -30.26 -8.13 7.53
C GLY A 359 -29.54 -7.49 6.35
N TYR A 360 -30.28 -7.14 5.31
CA TYR A 360 -29.77 -6.63 4.04
C TYR A 360 -29.96 -5.12 3.90
N GLU A 361 -28.92 -4.42 3.43
CA GLU A 361 -28.92 -2.99 3.12
C GLU A 361 -28.69 -2.78 1.61
N PRO A 362 -29.64 -2.17 0.87
CA PRO A 362 -29.47 -1.85 -0.54
C PRO A 362 -28.64 -0.57 -0.77
N VAL A 363 -28.11 -0.44 -2.00
CA VAL A 363 -27.23 0.65 -2.43
C VAL A 363 -27.81 2.06 -2.23
N GLY A 364 -27.10 2.90 -1.47
CA GLY A 364 -27.47 4.28 -1.17
C GLY A 364 -28.33 4.45 0.09
N SER A 365 -28.31 3.47 1.00
CA SER A 365 -28.95 3.55 2.31
C SER A 365 -28.26 4.53 3.26
N ARG A 366 -26.95 4.76 3.08
CA ARG A 366 -26.02 5.55 3.92
C ARG A 366 -25.49 6.79 3.19
N THR A 367 -24.81 7.65 3.93
CA THR A 367 -24.00 8.74 3.37
C THR A 367 -22.75 8.17 2.67
N GLY A 368 -22.35 8.80 1.55
CA GLY A 368 -21.28 8.36 0.66
C GLY A 368 -19.87 8.82 1.03
N ALA A 369 -18.91 8.45 0.20
CA ALA A 369 -17.49 8.78 0.42
C ALA A 369 -17.12 10.25 0.19
N PHE A 370 -17.98 11.04 -0.48
CA PHE A 370 -17.66 12.38 -0.99
C PHE A 370 -18.67 13.43 -0.53
N GLY A 371 -18.57 13.82 0.74
CA GLY A 371 -19.19 15.02 1.29
C GLY A 371 -20.73 15.03 1.38
N PRO A 372 -21.30 16.19 1.81
CA PRO A 372 -22.73 16.35 2.07
C PRO A 372 -23.63 15.98 0.89
N GLY A 373 -24.67 15.19 1.16
CA GLY A 373 -25.66 14.79 0.16
C GLY A 373 -25.25 13.60 -0.73
N SER A 374 -23.99 13.18 -0.71
CA SER A 374 -23.58 11.92 -1.36
C SER A 374 -24.18 10.71 -0.64
N LYS A 375 -24.41 9.63 -1.40
CA LYS A 375 -24.88 8.34 -0.93
C LYS A 375 -23.80 7.29 -1.13
N ASP A 376 -23.86 6.20 -0.36
CA ASP A 376 -22.95 5.08 -0.56
C ASP A 376 -23.15 4.39 -1.93
N GLY A 377 -22.13 3.62 -2.34
CA GLY A 377 -22.13 2.82 -3.55
C GLY A 377 -22.10 1.31 -3.31
N TYR A 378 -22.60 0.82 -2.17
CA TYR A 378 -22.51 -0.60 -1.81
C TYR A 378 -23.82 -1.19 -1.30
N GLU A 379 -24.03 -2.46 -1.57
CA GLU A 379 -25.02 -3.29 -0.88
C GLU A 379 -24.32 -4.19 0.14
N MET A 380 -25.04 -4.60 1.17
CA MET A 380 -24.47 -5.35 2.28
C MET A 380 -25.48 -6.33 2.87
N LEU A 381 -25.01 -7.48 3.32
CA LEU A 381 -25.76 -8.44 4.12
C LEU A 381 -25.03 -8.68 5.44
N LYS A 382 -25.76 -8.54 6.55
CA LYS A 382 -25.27 -8.76 7.91
C LYS A 382 -25.87 -10.02 8.52
N VAL A 383 -25.01 -10.89 9.03
CA VAL A 383 -25.37 -12.17 9.66
C VAL A 383 -24.91 -12.15 11.12
N SER A 384 -25.87 -12.12 12.04
CA SER A 384 -25.61 -12.11 13.48
C SER A 384 -24.98 -13.42 13.95
N ARG A 385 -23.89 -13.32 14.74
CA ARG A 385 -23.27 -14.47 15.43
C ARG A 385 -24.29 -15.16 16.33
N ASP A 386 -25.05 -14.38 17.09
CA ASP A 386 -25.92 -14.89 18.14
C ASP A 386 -27.13 -15.64 17.56
N GLU A 387 -27.67 -15.23 16.41
CA GLU A 387 -28.76 -15.97 15.75
C GLU A 387 -28.30 -17.26 15.07
N ILE A 388 -27.07 -17.25 14.50
CA ILE A 388 -26.42 -18.44 13.96
C ILE A 388 -26.21 -19.47 15.08
N GLN A 389 -25.69 -19.02 16.24
CA GLN A 389 -25.49 -19.86 17.43
C GLN A 389 -26.82 -20.38 18.02
N GLN A 390 -27.93 -19.66 17.87
CA GLN A 390 -29.27 -20.11 18.25
C GLN A 390 -29.92 -21.06 17.23
N GLY A 391 -29.33 -21.24 16.05
CA GLY A 391 -29.87 -22.08 14.97
C GLY A 391 -31.09 -21.50 14.25
N SER A 392 -31.39 -20.21 14.45
CA SER A 392 -32.54 -19.53 13.84
C SER A 392 -32.19 -18.18 13.17
N PRO A 393 -31.19 -18.11 12.27
CA PRO A 393 -30.76 -16.88 11.63
C PRO A 393 -31.82 -16.31 10.67
N ARG A 394 -32.08 -15.01 10.79
CA ARG A 394 -32.97 -14.25 9.89
C ARG A 394 -32.22 -13.80 8.63
N VAL A 395 -31.71 -14.77 7.88
CA VAL A 395 -31.09 -14.56 6.56
C VAL A 395 -32.09 -14.73 5.41
N PRO A 396 -31.95 -13.97 4.29
CA PRO A 396 -32.87 -14.07 3.15
C PRO A 396 -32.77 -15.42 2.41
N SER A 397 -33.88 -15.81 1.76
CA SER A 397 -34.06 -17.10 1.09
C SER A 397 -32.95 -17.57 0.12
N PRO A 398 -32.24 -16.71 -0.65
CA PRO A 398 -31.14 -17.17 -1.51
C PRO A 398 -30.03 -17.94 -0.78
N ILE A 399 -29.84 -17.69 0.52
CA ILE A 399 -28.82 -18.34 1.37
C ILE A 399 -29.42 -19.08 2.58
N LYS A 400 -30.76 -19.18 2.67
CA LYS A 400 -31.47 -19.84 3.78
C LYS A 400 -31.57 -21.36 3.57
N ASN A 401 -30.45 -21.99 3.22
CA ASN A 401 -30.33 -23.42 2.94
C ASN A 401 -29.22 -24.03 3.82
N SER A 402 -29.33 -25.32 4.17
CA SER A 402 -28.44 -25.94 5.16
C SER A 402 -26.93 -25.86 4.82
N PRO A 403 -26.48 -26.06 3.56
CA PRO A 403 -25.07 -25.84 3.20
C PRO A 403 -24.58 -24.42 3.47
N ASP A 404 -25.32 -23.41 3.03
CA ASP A 404 -24.93 -22.00 3.17
C ASP A 404 -24.98 -21.54 4.64
N LEU A 405 -25.95 -22.01 5.41
CA LEU A 405 -26.02 -21.77 6.86
C LEU A 405 -24.84 -22.39 7.61
N HIS A 406 -24.44 -23.61 7.26
CA HIS A 406 -23.28 -24.26 7.87
C HIS A 406 -21.95 -23.59 7.49
N LEU A 407 -21.83 -23.10 6.25
CA LEU A 407 -20.69 -22.28 5.83
C LEU A 407 -20.60 -20.98 6.64
N LEU A 408 -21.72 -20.28 6.84
CA LEU A 408 -21.77 -19.06 7.66
C LEU A 408 -21.41 -19.35 9.12
N GLU A 409 -21.89 -20.46 9.69
CA GLU A 409 -21.53 -20.96 11.01
C GLU A 409 -20.01 -21.19 11.14
N GLN A 410 -19.39 -21.88 10.18
CA GLN A 410 -17.95 -22.13 10.17
C GLN A 410 -17.15 -20.83 10.07
N ALA A 411 -17.48 -19.96 9.10
CA ALA A 411 -16.78 -18.69 8.90
C ALA A 411 -16.88 -17.77 10.12
N ILE A 412 -18.06 -17.68 10.75
CA ILE A 412 -18.28 -16.93 12.00
C ILE A 412 -17.46 -17.54 13.14
N GLY A 413 -17.47 -18.87 13.29
CA GLY A 413 -16.69 -19.58 14.31
C GLY A 413 -15.18 -19.34 14.18
N SER A 414 -14.65 -19.41 12.95
CA SER A 414 -13.26 -19.09 12.64
C SER A 414 -12.95 -17.61 12.97
N CYS A 415 -13.81 -16.67 12.58
CA CYS A 415 -13.57 -15.23 12.80
C CYS A 415 -13.60 -14.88 14.30
N ASN A 416 -14.53 -15.48 15.04
CA ASN A 416 -14.62 -15.35 16.50
C ASN A 416 -13.38 -15.92 17.20
N THR A 417 -12.84 -17.03 16.70
CA THR A 417 -11.62 -17.67 17.25
C THR A 417 -10.39 -16.78 17.01
N VAL A 418 -10.17 -16.32 15.77
CA VAL A 418 -9.05 -15.44 15.43
C VAL A 418 -9.10 -14.13 16.22
N THR A 419 -10.26 -13.49 16.31
CA THR A 419 -10.39 -12.21 17.04
C THR A 419 -10.24 -12.38 18.55
N LYS A 420 -10.63 -13.52 19.14
CA LYS A 420 -10.36 -13.84 20.55
C LYS A 420 -8.88 -14.12 20.85
N VAL A 421 -8.15 -14.74 19.93
CA VAL A 421 -6.69 -14.88 20.04
C VAL A 421 -6.01 -13.51 20.09
N ILE A 422 -6.43 -12.59 19.22
CA ILE A 422 -5.93 -11.20 19.21
C ILE A 422 -6.27 -10.51 20.54
N LEU A 423 -7.50 -10.59 21.05
CA LEU A 423 -7.84 -10.02 22.36
C LEU A 423 -7.01 -10.61 23.51
N SER A 424 -6.76 -11.93 23.51
CA SER A 424 -5.92 -12.58 24.51
C SER A 424 -4.48 -12.07 24.48
N ALA A 425 -3.90 -11.94 23.28
CA ALA A 425 -2.58 -11.34 23.11
C ALA A 425 -2.53 -9.89 23.59
N LEU A 426 -3.52 -9.07 23.21
CA LEU A 426 -3.60 -7.66 23.64
C LEU A 426 -3.78 -7.53 25.15
N SER A 427 -4.59 -8.39 25.79
CA SER A 427 -4.69 -8.46 27.25
C SER A 427 -3.34 -8.80 27.90
N THR A 428 -2.62 -9.76 27.35
CA THR A 428 -1.29 -10.17 27.83
C THR A 428 -0.27 -9.04 27.68
N GLY A 429 -0.16 -8.41 26.49
CA GLY A 429 0.77 -7.31 26.22
C GLY A 429 0.44 -6.01 26.99
N MET A 430 -0.82 -5.82 27.37
CA MET A 430 -1.25 -4.72 28.25
C MET A 430 -1.10 -5.04 29.75
N GLY A 431 -0.62 -6.23 30.12
CA GLY A 431 -0.46 -6.67 31.51
C GLY A 431 -1.77 -6.95 32.25
N LEU A 432 -2.86 -7.19 31.53
CA LEU A 432 -4.20 -7.39 32.09
C LEU A 432 -4.37 -8.82 32.62
N SER A 433 -4.97 -8.95 33.80
CA SER A 433 -5.16 -10.21 34.51
C SER A 433 -6.55 -10.32 35.15
N GLY A 434 -6.96 -11.56 35.48
CA GLY A 434 -8.25 -11.83 36.10
C GLY A 434 -9.42 -11.28 35.27
N LYS A 435 -10.32 -10.54 35.94
CA LYS A 435 -11.51 -9.93 35.34
C LYS A 435 -11.22 -8.80 34.33
N ASP A 436 -10.04 -8.18 34.41
CA ASP A 436 -9.74 -6.96 33.63
C ASP A 436 -9.25 -7.28 32.21
N ARG A 437 -9.09 -8.57 31.86
CA ARG A 437 -8.79 -9.03 30.49
C ARG A 437 -9.99 -8.80 29.56
N PHE A 438 -9.72 -8.32 28.35
CA PHE A 438 -10.74 -7.96 27.35
C PHE A 438 -11.68 -9.11 26.98
N GLU A 439 -11.20 -10.35 26.97
CA GLU A 439 -11.96 -11.55 26.61
C GLU A 439 -13.17 -11.78 27.54
N ASN A 440 -13.11 -11.32 28.79
CA ASN A 440 -14.20 -11.44 29.77
C ASN A 440 -15.44 -10.61 29.41
N SER A 441 -15.28 -9.62 28.55
CA SER A 441 -16.36 -8.79 27.99
C SER A 441 -16.79 -9.25 26.60
N HIS A 442 -16.34 -10.42 26.15
CA HIS A 442 -16.59 -10.97 24.81
C HIS A 442 -16.99 -12.45 24.88
N ARG A 443 -17.77 -12.86 25.88
CA ARG A 443 -18.24 -14.26 26.04
C ARG A 443 -19.27 -14.59 24.93
N ASN A 444 -19.34 -15.87 24.54
CA ASN A 444 -20.22 -16.30 23.44
C ASN A 444 -21.66 -16.56 23.93
N GLU A 445 -21.81 -16.81 25.22
CA GLU A 445 -23.04 -17.17 25.92
C GLU A 445 -23.84 -15.92 26.34
N ARG A 446 -23.33 -14.75 25.99
CA ARG A 446 -23.78 -13.43 26.41
C ARG A 446 -24.16 -12.60 25.18
N PRO A 447 -25.31 -11.90 25.19
CA PRO A 447 -25.77 -11.13 24.03
C PRO A 447 -24.73 -10.12 23.57
N SER A 448 -24.47 -10.07 22.27
CA SER A 448 -23.71 -9.00 21.64
C SER A 448 -24.22 -8.72 20.24
N THR A 449 -24.06 -7.49 19.78
CA THR A 449 -24.30 -7.11 18.37
C THR A 449 -23.22 -7.63 17.39
N THR A 450 -22.42 -8.64 17.75
CA THR A 450 -21.35 -9.21 16.91
C THR A 450 -21.91 -9.79 15.60
N THR A 451 -21.34 -9.39 14.46
CA THR A 451 -21.93 -9.69 13.13
C THR A 451 -20.86 -9.89 12.05
N LEU A 452 -21.14 -10.80 11.12
CA LEU A 452 -20.41 -10.95 9.87
C LEU A 452 -21.12 -10.15 8.78
N SER A 453 -20.45 -9.17 8.20
CA SER A 453 -20.94 -8.37 7.10
C SER A 453 -20.26 -8.76 5.79
N MET A 454 -21.07 -9.18 4.83
CA MET A 454 -20.68 -9.33 3.42
C MET A 454 -21.02 -8.04 2.70
N MET A 455 -20.06 -7.42 2.02
CA MET A 455 -20.21 -6.13 1.35
C MET A 455 -19.85 -6.23 -0.13
N HIS A 456 -20.69 -5.66 -0.99
CA HIS A 456 -20.50 -5.59 -2.43
C HIS A 456 -20.63 -4.14 -2.89
N TYR A 457 -19.52 -3.58 -3.35
CA TYR A 457 -19.40 -2.24 -3.91
C TYR A 457 -19.57 -2.32 -5.43
N LEU A 458 -20.54 -1.62 -5.97
CA LEU A 458 -20.87 -1.68 -7.38
C LEU A 458 -20.08 -0.62 -8.17
N PRO A 459 -19.83 -0.84 -9.49
CA PRO A 459 -19.26 0.17 -10.37
C PRO A 459 -20.08 1.47 -10.39
N ALA A 460 -19.39 2.60 -10.51
CA ALA A 460 -20.01 3.92 -10.59
C ALA A 460 -20.94 4.09 -11.81
N GLU A 461 -20.70 3.29 -12.88
CA GLU A 461 -21.57 3.20 -14.06
C GLU A 461 -22.95 2.59 -13.73
N VAL A 462 -23.05 1.76 -12.68
CA VAL A 462 -24.30 1.12 -12.23
C VAL A 462 -25.02 1.95 -11.17
N THR A 463 -24.28 2.55 -10.24
CA THR A 463 -24.86 3.28 -9.10
C THR A 463 -25.14 4.76 -9.40
N GLY A 464 -24.43 5.34 -10.36
CA GLY A 464 -24.47 6.76 -10.69
C GLY A 464 -23.53 7.62 -9.82
N GLN A 465 -23.18 8.80 -10.32
CA GLN A 465 -22.11 9.67 -9.79
C GLN A 465 -22.30 10.20 -8.36
N HIS A 466 -23.47 9.97 -7.75
CA HIS A 466 -23.78 10.38 -6.37
C HIS A 466 -23.89 9.22 -5.38
N LYS A 467 -23.66 7.97 -5.83
CA LYS A 467 -23.72 6.75 -5.01
C LYS A 467 -22.37 6.04 -5.04
N ILE A 468 -21.41 6.50 -4.23
CA ILE A 468 -20.00 6.08 -4.36
C ILE A 468 -19.39 5.75 -3.00
N GLY A 469 -18.76 4.57 -2.94
CA GLY A 469 -17.90 4.16 -1.84
C GLY A 469 -18.63 3.99 -0.51
N HIS A 470 -17.89 4.16 0.58
CA HIS A 470 -18.38 4.20 1.96
C HIS A 470 -17.68 5.37 2.68
N GLN A 471 -18.45 6.16 3.44
CA GLN A 471 -17.97 7.36 4.12
C GLN A 471 -16.78 7.13 5.06
N LYS A 472 -16.07 8.23 5.38
CA LYS A 472 -15.01 8.25 6.39
C LYS A 472 -15.60 8.11 7.79
N HIS A 473 -15.14 7.12 8.54
CA HIS A 473 -15.60 6.81 9.90
C HIS A 473 -14.55 6.00 10.68
N THR A 474 -14.80 5.78 11.97
CA THR A 474 -14.22 4.66 12.73
C THR A 474 -15.29 3.59 13.00
N ASP A 475 -14.89 2.37 13.30
CA ASP A 475 -15.84 1.31 13.65
C ASP A 475 -16.37 1.40 15.08
N ILE A 476 -17.60 0.91 15.27
CA ILE A 476 -18.21 0.72 16.60
C ILE A 476 -17.54 -0.44 17.37
N SER A 477 -16.97 -1.41 16.65
CA SER A 477 -16.49 -2.70 17.15
C SER A 477 -15.39 -2.60 18.20
N SER A 478 -15.03 -3.74 18.79
CA SER A 478 -13.79 -3.92 19.53
C SER A 478 -12.64 -4.17 18.54
N LEU A 479 -12.83 -5.16 17.66
CA LEU A 479 -11.93 -5.45 16.55
C LEU A 479 -12.76 -5.66 15.28
N THR A 480 -12.22 -5.21 14.16
CA THR A 480 -12.71 -5.56 12.83
C THR A 480 -11.68 -6.42 12.13
N LEU A 481 -12.10 -7.59 11.65
CA LEU A 481 -11.32 -8.49 10.81
C LEU A 481 -11.86 -8.40 9.38
N LEU A 482 -11.09 -7.79 8.48
CA LEU A 482 -11.51 -7.42 7.13
C LEU A 482 -10.72 -8.18 6.06
N PHE A 483 -11.44 -8.84 5.16
CA PHE A 483 -10.90 -9.52 3.98
C PHE A 483 -11.30 -8.77 2.71
N SER A 484 -10.30 -8.47 1.87
CA SER A 484 -10.47 -7.82 0.56
C SER A 484 -9.21 -8.07 -0.26
N ASP A 485 -9.32 -8.70 -1.43
CA ASP A 485 -8.18 -8.81 -2.36
C ASP A 485 -8.06 -7.60 -3.29
N GLN A 486 -9.11 -6.77 -3.35
CA GLN A 486 -9.26 -5.63 -4.24
C GLN A 486 -8.95 -4.32 -3.52
N TRP A 487 -8.43 -3.34 -4.27
CA TRP A 487 -8.12 -2.00 -3.77
C TRP A 487 -9.40 -1.24 -3.39
N GLY A 488 -9.25 -0.09 -2.72
CA GLY A 488 -10.34 0.84 -2.44
C GLY A 488 -10.49 1.23 -0.98
N LEU A 489 -10.02 0.40 -0.04
CA LEU A 489 -9.88 0.81 1.36
C LEU A 489 -8.81 1.91 1.46
N GLN A 490 -9.20 3.05 2.01
CA GLN A 490 -8.28 4.09 2.47
C GLN A 490 -8.37 4.22 3.99
N ILE A 491 -7.23 4.44 4.62
CA ILE A 491 -7.10 4.70 6.06
C ILE A 491 -6.39 6.01 6.30
N ARG A 492 -6.60 6.57 7.49
CA ARG A 492 -5.88 7.70 8.03
C ARG A 492 -5.25 7.29 9.36
N PRO A 493 -3.92 7.19 9.43
CA PRO A 493 -3.21 6.92 10.66
C PRO A 493 -3.51 7.95 11.77
N PRO A 494 -3.48 7.54 13.04
CA PRO A 494 -3.57 8.43 14.20
C PRO A 494 -2.33 9.34 14.34
N GLY A 495 -2.42 10.36 15.19
CA GLY A 495 -1.52 11.53 15.25
C GLY A 495 0.01 11.35 15.21
N GLU A 496 0.70 12.45 14.87
CA GLU A 496 2.16 12.65 14.78
C GLU A 496 2.99 11.75 13.84
N CYS A 497 2.48 10.64 13.31
CA CYS A 497 3.14 9.89 12.23
C CYS A 497 3.12 10.59 10.85
N GLY A 498 2.98 11.92 10.82
CA GLY A 498 3.03 12.78 9.62
C GLY A 498 1.79 12.82 8.74
N ALA A 499 0.86 11.86 8.86
CA ALA A 499 -0.27 11.72 7.96
C ALA A 499 -1.35 12.81 8.13
N LYS A 500 -1.36 13.79 7.23
CA LYS A 500 -2.44 14.80 7.10
C LYS A 500 -3.58 14.37 6.17
N GLU A 501 -3.48 13.22 5.52
CA GLU A 501 -4.35 12.78 4.44
C GLU A 501 -4.77 11.29 4.53
N MET A 502 -5.86 10.94 3.84
CA MET A 502 -6.27 9.54 3.58
C MET A 502 -5.32 8.87 2.57
N GLY A 503 -4.90 7.63 2.85
CA GLY A 503 -4.07 6.83 1.94
C GLY A 503 -4.56 5.39 1.80
N PHE A 504 -4.26 4.75 0.68
CA PHE A 504 -4.73 3.40 0.37
C PHE A 504 -4.05 2.31 1.22
N VAL A 505 -4.81 1.26 1.51
CA VAL A 505 -4.28 -0.02 2.01
C VAL A 505 -4.05 -0.95 0.82
N ALA A 506 -2.80 -1.35 0.60
CA ALA A 506 -2.46 -2.36 -0.39
C ALA A 506 -3.05 -3.73 0.02
N PRO A 507 -3.95 -4.34 -0.76
CA PRO A 507 -4.55 -5.61 -0.37
C PRO A 507 -3.54 -6.74 -0.57
N LYS A 508 -3.31 -7.53 0.48
CA LYS A 508 -2.22 -8.51 0.61
C LYS A 508 -2.79 -9.93 0.68
N LYS A 509 -2.42 -10.78 -0.30
CA LYS A 509 -2.88 -12.19 -0.34
C LYS A 509 -2.39 -12.94 0.89
N GLY A 510 -3.24 -13.83 1.43
CA GLY A 510 -2.94 -14.62 2.62
C GLY A 510 -3.04 -13.83 3.93
N CYS A 511 -3.46 -12.56 3.88
CA CYS A 511 -3.63 -11.72 5.06
C CYS A 511 -5.07 -11.18 5.19
N ALA A 512 -5.43 -10.86 6.43
CA ALA A 512 -6.58 -10.02 6.75
C ALA A 512 -6.09 -8.64 7.19
N PHE A 513 -6.80 -7.57 6.83
CA PHE A 513 -6.63 -6.29 7.49
C PHE A 513 -7.35 -6.33 8.84
N VAL A 514 -6.67 -5.98 9.91
CA VAL A 514 -7.26 -5.89 11.26
C VAL A 514 -7.10 -4.48 11.77
N HIS A 515 -8.15 -3.93 12.35
CA HIS A 515 -8.09 -2.67 13.06
C HIS A 515 -8.92 -2.65 14.33
N VAL A 516 -8.48 -1.81 15.25
CA VAL A 516 -9.15 -1.50 16.51
C VAL A 516 -10.34 -0.58 16.21
N GLY A 517 -11.49 -0.92 16.78
CA GLY A 517 -12.66 -0.06 16.81
C GLY A 517 -12.84 0.64 18.16
N ASP A 518 -13.84 1.50 18.24
CA ASP A 518 -14.05 2.39 19.38
C ASP A 518 -14.23 1.65 20.71
N SER A 519 -14.93 0.52 20.74
CA SER A 519 -15.22 -0.21 21.98
C SER A 519 -13.94 -0.71 22.67
N LEU A 520 -12.95 -1.18 21.90
CA LEU A 520 -11.67 -1.64 22.45
C LEU A 520 -10.74 -0.47 22.79
N ARG A 521 -10.79 0.62 22.01
CA ARG A 521 -10.15 1.88 22.38
C ARG A 521 -10.67 2.37 23.75
N PHE A 522 -11.98 2.37 23.97
CA PHE A 522 -12.59 2.77 25.24
C PHE A 522 -12.22 1.80 26.38
N ALA A 523 -12.31 0.49 26.13
CA ALA A 523 -11.89 -0.54 27.09
C ALA A 523 -10.41 -0.43 27.52
N SER A 524 -9.53 0.01 26.61
CA SER A 524 -8.10 0.23 26.90
C SER A 524 -7.80 1.49 27.71
N GLY A 525 -8.82 2.31 28.03
CA GLY A 525 -8.62 3.65 28.60
C GLY A 525 -7.98 4.61 27.59
N MET A 526 -8.41 4.55 26.32
CA MET A 526 -7.98 5.41 25.21
C MET A 526 -6.50 5.24 24.80
N LYS A 527 -5.87 4.14 25.21
CA LYS A 527 -4.47 3.82 24.89
C LYS A 527 -4.31 3.26 23.47
N PHE A 528 -5.21 2.38 23.05
CA PHE A 528 -5.24 1.90 21.66
C PHE A 528 -5.89 2.94 20.74
N GLN A 529 -5.40 3.05 19.51
CA GLN A 529 -5.93 3.98 18.51
C GLN A 529 -7.04 3.33 17.69
N SER A 530 -8.11 4.07 17.38
CA SER A 530 -9.18 3.60 16.49
C SER A 530 -8.86 4.02 15.05
N CYS A 531 -9.02 3.12 14.07
CA CYS A 531 -8.62 3.41 12.69
C CYS A 531 -9.69 4.22 11.94
N ILE A 532 -9.38 5.48 11.61
CA ILE A 532 -10.19 6.28 10.67
C ILE A 532 -10.02 5.68 9.27
N HIS A 533 -11.12 5.32 8.62
CA HIS A 533 -11.09 4.66 7.31
C HIS A 533 -12.31 5.01 6.45
N ARG A 534 -12.17 4.87 5.13
CA ARG A 534 -13.25 5.00 4.13
C ARG A 534 -13.03 3.98 3.02
N VAL A 535 -14.03 3.78 2.16
CA VAL A 535 -13.85 3.03 0.91
C VAL A 535 -14.17 3.93 -0.27
N VAL A 536 -13.27 4.02 -1.23
CA VAL A 536 -13.46 4.70 -2.53
C VAL A 536 -13.16 3.73 -3.66
N PRO A 537 -13.80 3.84 -4.84
CA PRO A 537 -13.47 2.99 -5.97
C PRO A 537 -12.04 3.28 -6.44
N PHE A 538 -11.17 2.26 -6.47
CA PHE A 538 -9.84 2.39 -7.04
C PHE A 538 -9.91 2.46 -8.58
N ASP A 539 -10.62 1.50 -9.18
CA ASP A 539 -11.17 1.59 -10.53
C ASP A 539 -12.70 1.80 -10.41
N PRO A 540 -13.29 2.88 -10.97
CA PRO A 540 -14.74 3.11 -10.92
C PRO A 540 -15.57 2.08 -11.72
N LYS A 541 -14.95 1.20 -12.50
CA LYS A 541 -15.59 0.15 -13.30
C LYS A 541 -15.58 -1.23 -12.63
N GLU A 542 -14.88 -1.39 -11.52
CA GLU A 542 -14.69 -2.69 -10.87
C GLU A 542 -15.77 -2.95 -9.79
N HIS A 543 -16.36 -4.15 -9.79
CA HIS A 543 -17.13 -4.67 -8.65
C HIS A 543 -16.16 -5.06 -7.54
N ARG A 544 -16.26 -4.45 -6.35
CA ARG A 544 -15.40 -4.77 -5.20
C ARG A 544 -16.16 -5.55 -4.13
N TYR A 545 -15.59 -6.64 -3.65
CA TYR A 545 -16.15 -7.45 -2.56
C TYR A 545 -15.27 -7.37 -1.31
N SER A 546 -15.89 -7.32 -0.14
CA SER A 546 -15.18 -7.49 1.13
C SER A 546 -16.03 -8.14 2.20
N ILE A 547 -15.39 -8.96 3.04
CA ILE A 547 -15.99 -9.64 4.20
C ILE A 547 -15.42 -8.97 5.45
N ALA A 548 -16.29 -8.44 6.31
CA ALA A 548 -15.90 -7.80 7.57
C ALA A 548 -16.57 -8.52 8.75
N TYR A 549 -15.78 -9.08 9.66
CA TYR A 549 -16.28 -9.58 10.94
C TYR A 549 -16.06 -8.54 12.02
N PHE A 550 -17.15 -8.02 12.57
CA PHE A 550 -17.15 -7.02 13.63
C PHE A 550 -17.30 -7.72 14.98
N LEU A 551 -16.18 -7.99 15.67
CA LEU A 551 -16.22 -8.49 17.04
C LEU A 551 -16.64 -7.33 17.96
N ARG A 552 -17.69 -7.54 18.77
CA ARG A 552 -18.23 -6.53 19.69
C ARG A 552 -18.28 -7.08 21.10
N ALA A 553 -18.12 -6.19 22.07
CA ALA A 553 -18.31 -6.54 23.48
C ALA A 553 -19.77 -6.93 23.76
N GLU A 554 -20.00 -7.61 24.88
CA GLU A 554 -21.33 -7.93 25.38
C GLU A 554 -22.13 -6.65 25.58
N ASP A 555 -23.43 -6.69 25.27
CA ASP A 555 -24.30 -5.52 25.20
C ASP A 555 -24.28 -4.65 26.48
N ASP A 556 -24.16 -5.28 27.65
CA ASP A 556 -24.10 -4.63 28.97
C ASP A 556 -22.68 -4.28 29.46
N THR A 557 -21.65 -4.51 28.66
CA THR A 557 -20.28 -4.06 28.97
C THR A 557 -20.24 -2.55 28.98
N MET A 558 -19.82 -1.95 30.09
CA MET A 558 -19.78 -0.50 30.24
C MET A 558 -18.36 0.05 30.08
N PHE A 559 -18.23 1.10 29.28
CA PHE A 559 -16.98 1.83 29.07
C PHE A 559 -17.19 3.33 29.32
N MET A 560 -16.11 4.06 29.55
CA MET A 560 -16.11 5.52 29.47
C MET A 560 -15.76 5.91 28.03
N ASP A 561 -16.60 6.72 27.38
CA ASP A 561 -16.36 7.19 26.01
C ASP A 561 -15.41 8.40 25.94
N SER A 562 -15.13 8.86 24.73
CA SER A 562 -14.24 10.00 24.46
C SER A 562 -14.75 11.36 25.00
N GLU A 563 -15.98 11.44 25.52
CA GLU A 563 -16.54 12.62 26.18
C GLU A 563 -16.63 12.46 27.70
N GLY A 564 -16.12 11.34 28.25
CA GLY A 564 -16.18 11.02 29.68
C GLY A 564 -17.53 10.47 30.13
N ARG A 565 -18.42 10.09 29.20
CA ARG A 565 -19.73 9.49 29.51
C ARG A 565 -19.57 8.00 29.72
N TYR A 566 -20.19 7.46 30.76
CA TYR A 566 -20.33 6.00 30.89
C TYR A 566 -21.46 5.52 29.99
N VAL A 567 -21.14 4.62 29.06
CA VAL A 567 -22.07 4.05 28.07
C VAL A 567 -21.90 2.53 28.03
N THR A 568 -22.99 1.81 27.82
CA THR A 568 -22.89 0.37 27.49
C THR A 568 -22.44 0.19 26.03
N ALA A 569 -21.90 -0.99 25.70
CA ALA A 569 -21.54 -1.35 24.33
C ALA A 569 -22.74 -1.23 23.39
N LYS A 570 -23.93 -1.62 23.86
CA LYS A 570 -25.18 -1.46 23.11
C LYS A 570 -25.61 0.00 22.97
N ASP A 571 -25.53 0.81 24.03
CA ASP A 571 -25.89 2.23 23.96
C ASP A 571 -24.99 3.00 22.99
N TRP A 572 -23.67 2.72 23.00
CA TRP A 572 -22.72 3.30 22.06
C TRP A 572 -23.02 2.86 20.63
N HIS A 573 -23.27 1.57 20.44
CA HIS A 573 -23.62 1.00 19.13
C HIS A 573 -24.86 1.66 18.55
N ASP A 574 -25.96 1.73 19.30
CA ASP A 574 -27.22 2.24 18.81
C ASP A 574 -27.18 3.77 18.58
N GLN A 575 -26.46 4.52 19.43
CA GLN A 575 -26.21 5.96 19.23
C GLN A 575 -25.39 6.23 17.95
N LYS A 576 -24.24 5.57 17.79
CA LYS A 576 -23.35 5.77 16.65
C LYS A 576 -23.96 5.26 15.35
N PHE A 577 -24.68 4.14 15.40
CA PHE A 577 -25.39 3.61 14.24
C PHE A 577 -26.51 4.54 13.78
N LYS A 578 -27.24 5.15 14.72
CA LYS A 578 -28.24 6.19 14.40
C LYS A 578 -27.59 7.37 13.69
N ALA A 579 -26.42 7.84 14.16
CA ALA A 579 -25.67 8.89 13.48
C ALA A 579 -25.29 8.49 12.04
N PHE A 580 -25.04 7.20 11.76
CA PHE A 580 -24.82 6.71 10.39
C PHE A 580 -26.10 6.57 9.54
N THR A 581 -27.31 6.52 10.13
CA THR A 581 -28.59 6.54 9.38
C THR A 581 -29.15 7.94 9.18
N ASP A 582 -28.86 8.87 10.10
CA ASP A 582 -29.44 10.21 10.09
C ASP A 582 -29.03 10.99 8.83
N PRO A 583 -29.89 11.86 8.26
CA PRO A 583 -29.52 12.72 7.13
C PRO A 583 -28.28 13.57 7.42
N TRP A 584 -27.46 13.86 6.40
CA TRP A 584 -26.17 14.56 6.53
C TRP A 584 -26.21 15.83 7.39
N MET A 585 -27.31 16.58 7.34
CA MET A 585 -27.50 17.81 8.10
C MET A 585 -27.59 17.58 9.61
N TYR A 586 -28.09 16.42 10.05
CA TYR A 586 -28.06 15.98 11.45
C TYR A 586 -26.71 15.34 11.82
N GLN A 587 -26.05 14.65 10.88
CA GLN A 587 -24.68 14.15 11.11
C GLN A 587 -23.70 15.31 11.38
N ALA A 588 -23.85 16.43 10.67
CA ALA A 588 -23.07 17.65 10.89
C ALA A 588 -23.34 18.34 12.25
N LEU A 589 -24.46 18.02 12.91
CA LEU A 589 -24.81 18.51 14.26
C LEU A 589 -24.45 17.51 15.37
N ALA A 590 -24.10 16.26 15.02
CA ALA A 590 -23.65 15.28 15.98
C ALA A 590 -22.27 15.69 16.54
N PRO A 591 -21.94 15.32 17.79
CA PRO A 591 -20.59 15.53 18.31
C PRO A 591 -19.54 14.88 17.42
N LYS A 592 -18.42 15.57 17.15
CA LYS A 592 -17.34 15.05 16.27
C LYS A 592 -16.76 13.72 16.76
N SER A 593 -16.85 13.48 18.07
CA SER A 593 -16.54 12.22 18.75
C SER A 593 -17.37 11.03 18.25
N MET A 594 -18.59 11.25 17.75
CA MET A 594 -19.55 10.20 17.42
C MET A 594 -19.17 9.43 16.15
N ILE A 595 -18.84 10.13 15.06
CA ILE A 595 -18.49 9.47 13.78
C ILE A 595 -17.08 8.86 13.82
N LEU A 596 -16.15 9.51 14.53
CA LEU A 596 -14.72 9.17 14.55
C LEU A 596 -14.24 8.58 15.88
N GLY A 597 -15.14 8.21 16.80
CA GLY A 597 -14.77 7.60 18.08
C GLY A 597 -13.97 8.50 19.03
N GLY A 598 -13.92 9.81 18.76
CA GLY A 598 -13.03 10.77 19.43
C GLY A 598 -11.60 10.80 18.89
N MET A 599 -11.32 10.18 17.75
CA MET A 599 -10.09 10.40 16.99
C MET A 599 -10.10 11.81 16.38
N THR A 600 -8.93 12.44 16.32
CA THR A 600 -8.75 13.80 15.79
C THR A 600 -8.34 13.79 14.32
N GLU A 601 -8.71 14.83 13.59
CA GLU A 601 -8.33 15.05 12.20
C GLU A 601 -7.53 16.35 12.07
N ALA A 602 -6.51 16.36 11.20
CA ALA A 602 -5.63 17.50 10.99
C ALA A 602 -5.31 17.66 9.49
N GLY A 603 -6.08 18.49 8.80
CA GLY A 603 -6.02 18.68 7.34
C GLY A 603 -7.37 18.46 6.68
N ALA A 604 -7.49 18.80 5.39
CA ALA A 604 -8.68 18.55 4.58
C ALA A 604 -8.37 17.45 3.56
N ASP A 605 -9.10 16.33 3.64
CA ASP A 605 -8.97 15.19 2.72
C ASP A 605 -9.74 15.38 1.42
N ASP A 606 -10.81 16.19 1.47
CA ASP A 606 -11.78 16.35 0.41
C ASP A 606 -11.65 17.77 -0.19
N PRO A 607 -11.70 17.92 -1.52
CA PRO A 607 -11.57 19.24 -2.15
C PRO A 607 -12.80 20.11 -1.86
N GLU A 608 -12.58 21.39 -1.57
CA GLU A 608 -13.65 22.39 -1.54
C GLU A 608 -14.12 22.71 -2.97
N GLY A 609 -15.10 21.95 -3.47
CA GLY A 609 -15.67 22.17 -4.80
C GLY A 609 -16.66 21.10 -5.25
N PRO A 610 -17.37 21.31 -6.37
CA PRO A 610 -18.15 20.26 -7.00
C PRO A 610 -17.22 19.13 -7.47
N VAL A 611 -17.59 17.90 -7.16
CA VAL A 611 -16.80 16.72 -7.51
C VAL A 611 -16.88 16.48 -9.01
N GLU A 612 -15.73 16.40 -9.69
CA GLU A 612 -15.67 16.14 -11.13
C GLU A 612 -16.27 14.76 -11.49
N ALA A 613 -16.81 14.65 -12.69
CA ALA A 613 -17.59 13.51 -13.13
C ALA A 613 -16.75 12.21 -13.19
N TYR A 614 -17.05 11.25 -12.30
CA TYR A 614 -16.38 9.94 -12.21
C TYR A 614 -16.52 9.01 -13.43
N ALA A 615 -17.19 9.45 -14.49
CA ALA A 615 -17.28 8.73 -15.76
C ALA A 615 -17.34 9.75 -16.92
N PRO A 616 -16.72 9.45 -18.08
CA PRO A 616 -16.93 10.25 -19.28
C PRO A 616 -18.42 10.26 -19.65
N ALA A 617 -18.90 11.38 -20.18
CA ALA A 617 -20.28 11.47 -20.66
C ALA A 617 -20.57 10.35 -21.68
N PRO A 618 -21.77 9.72 -21.65
CA PRO A 618 -22.11 8.66 -22.59
C PRO A 618 -21.99 9.19 -24.02
N VAL A 619 -21.07 8.62 -24.80
CA VAL A 619 -20.93 8.93 -26.22
C VAL A 619 -22.23 8.47 -26.88
N GLY A 620 -23.06 9.44 -27.25
CA GLY A 620 -24.36 9.17 -27.85
C GLY A 620 -24.18 8.36 -29.13
N VAL A 621 -24.85 7.21 -29.22
CA VAL A 621 -24.97 6.46 -30.46
C VAL A 621 -25.79 7.29 -31.44
N GLN A 622 -25.12 7.95 -32.38
CA GLN A 622 -25.73 8.38 -33.63
C GLN A 622 -25.58 7.23 -34.64
N ALA A 623 -26.64 7.02 -35.42
CA ALA A 623 -26.82 5.86 -36.31
C ALA A 623 -25.95 5.90 -37.57
#